data_AF-S8DPL0-F1
#
_entry.id   AF-S8DPL0-F1
#
_cell.length_a   1.000
_cell.length_b   1.000
_cell.length_c   1.000
_cell.angle_alpha   90.00
_cell.angle_beta   90.00
_cell.angle_gamma   90.00
#
_symmetry.space_group_name_H-M   'P 1'
#
loop_
_entity.id
_entity.type
_entity.pdbx_description
1 polymer ?
#
loop_
_entity_poly.entity_id
_entity_poly.type
_entity_poly.pdbx_seq_one_letter_code
_entity_poly.pdbx_strand_id
1 'polypeptide(L)'
;PEIAGSLIDKMLAQPSNAIMVKFLSLITEYLAEAVDVIFRRLILYMRDQKWVDLSNETMRPESSLFSRICPLLIIRLLPITVFDDLNSNLVYGDLSRNSTVYEDGVFCNEVPDSIAAFIINRALSNSEFRDVQKLAAELCGRIHPEVLIPILCSLLESAIDNKDVMKIKVCLFSFCSSLTFRGLDAYSYPDLIRIRKIIGNVLKWRSCNDDEVAKAQHGCIDCLALMLCNEIKASGILK
;
A
#
# COMPACT_ATOMS: atom_id res chain seq x y z
N PRO A 1 5.20 18.94 18.46
CA PRO A 1 6.00 18.54 17.28
C PRO A 1 7.37 17.91 17.60
N GLU A 2 8.19 18.54 18.45
CA GLU A 2 9.56 18.06 18.76
C GLU A 2 9.57 16.71 19.49
N ILE A 3 8.69 16.53 20.48
CA ILE A 3 8.54 15.28 21.23
C ILE A 3 8.09 14.12 20.33
N ALA A 4 7.06 14.34 19.49
CA ALA A 4 6.60 13.35 18.52
C ALA A 4 7.76 12.87 17.65
N GLY A 5 8.58 13.82 17.21
CA GLY A 5 9.80 13.54 16.48
C GLY A 5 10.78 12.62 17.17
N SER A 6 11.19 12.97 18.40
CA SER A 6 12.14 12.18 19.18
C SER A 6 11.60 10.76 19.49
N LEU A 7 10.28 10.62 19.64
CA LEU A 7 9.64 9.31 19.81
C LEU A 7 9.75 8.45 18.55
N ILE A 8 9.57 9.04 17.37
CA ILE A 8 9.78 8.36 16.08
C ILE A 8 11.24 7.99 15.90
N ASP A 9 12.18 8.89 16.17
CA ASP A 9 13.62 8.60 16.08
C ASP A 9 14.01 7.43 16.99
N LYS A 10 13.46 7.40 18.21
CA LYS A 10 13.66 6.30 19.15
C LYS A 10 13.07 4.98 18.65
N MET A 11 11.87 5.00 18.05
CA MET A 11 11.24 3.81 17.48
C MET A 11 12.06 3.27 16.30
N LEU A 12 12.55 4.14 15.42
CA LEU A 12 13.37 3.77 14.27
C LEU A 12 14.76 3.22 14.66
N ALA A 13 15.33 3.72 15.76
CA ALA A 13 16.57 3.19 16.35
C ALA A 13 16.39 1.84 17.04
N GLN A 14 15.16 1.51 17.47
CA GLN A 14 14.83 0.26 18.18
C GLN A 14 13.60 -0.42 17.55
N PRO A 15 13.67 -0.88 16.29
CA PRO A 15 12.50 -1.26 15.51
C PRO A 15 11.77 -2.52 16.02
N SER A 16 12.43 -3.34 16.86
CA SER A 16 11.82 -4.51 17.52
C SER A 16 11.14 -4.20 18.86
N ASN A 17 11.14 -2.93 19.30
CA ASN A 17 10.60 -2.55 20.60
C ASN A 17 9.06 -2.46 20.57
N ALA A 18 8.39 -3.57 20.89
CA ALA A 18 6.92 -3.66 20.92
C ALA A 18 6.26 -2.69 21.92
N ILE A 19 6.97 -2.31 23.00
CA ILE A 19 6.45 -1.35 23.99
C ILE A 19 6.31 0.03 23.34
N MET A 20 7.28 0.43 22.51
CA MET A 20 7.20 1.69 21.77
C MET A 20 6.03 1.70 20.79
N VAL A 21 5.78 0.60 20.06
CA VAL A 21 4.60 0.50 19.18
C VAL A 21 3.31 0.69 19.97
N LYS A 22 3.17 -0.01 21.10
CA LYS A 22 1.99 0.11 21.97
C LYS A 22 1.83 1.51 22.54
N PHE A 23 2.93 2.16 22.92
CA PHE A 23 2.90 3.53 23.41
C PHE A 23 2.43 4.50 22.32
N LEU A 24 3.02 4.42 21.12
CA LEU A 24 2.64 5.25 19.98
C LEU A 24 1.16 5.05 19.59
N SER A 25 0.64 3.82 19.70
CA SER A 25 -0.78 3.54 19.44
C SER A 25 -1.76 4.21 20.42
N LEU A 26 -1.28 4.68 21.59
CA LEU A 26 -2.11 5.39 22.57
C LEU A 26 -2.13 6.91 22.34
N ILE A 27 -1.26 7.42 21.47
CA ILE A 27 -1.08 8.86 21.23
C ILE A 27 -1.24 9.22 19.74
N THR A 28 -2.00 8.44 18.99
CA THR A 28 -2.14 8.57 17.53
C THR A 28 -2.64 9.94 17.09
N GLU A 29 -3.58 10.54 17.84
CA GLU A 29 -4.08 11.89 17.58
C GLU A 29 -2.97 12.94 17.73
N TYR A 30 -2.17 12.82 18.80
CA TYR A 30 -1.01 13.69 19.00
C TYR A 30 0.05 13.53 17.89
N LEU A 31 0.22 12.30 17.38
CA LEU A 31 1.10 12.04 16.23
C LEU A 31 0.56 12.67 14.94
N ALA A 32 -0.77 12.65 14.74
CA ALA A 32 -1.42 13.24 13.58
C ALA A 32 -1.22 14.76 13.51
N GLU A 33 -1.25 15.46 14.65
CA GLU A 33 -0.94 16.90 14.72
C GLU A 33 0.50 17.25 14.30
N ALA A 34 1.43 16.29 14.40
CA ALA A 34 2.83 16.46 14.03
C ALA A 34 3.21 15.69 12.76
N VAL A 35 2.23 15.32 11.92
CA VAL A 35 2.43 14.35 10.84
C VAL A 35 3.50 14.76 9.83
N ASP A 36 3.62 16.05 9.50
CA ASP A 36 4.68 16.53 8.58
C ASP A 36 6.08 16.18 9.09
N VAL A 37 6.27 16.30 10.41
CA VAL A 37 7.56 16.02 11.05
C VAL A 37 7.82 14.51 11.07
N ILE A 38 6.77 13.71 11.23
CA ILE A 38 6.84 12.24 11.19
C ILE A 38 7.17 11.79 9.76
N PHE A 39 6.43 12.24 8.76
CA PHE A 39 6.63 11.85 7.36
C PHE A 39 8.01 12.24 6.84
N ARG A 40 8.54 13.43 7.19
CA ARG A 40 9.92 13.79 6.83
C ARG A 40 10.94 12.80 7.39
N ARG A 41 10.81 12.40 8.66
CA ARG A 41 11.69 11.39 9.26
C ARG A 41 11.58 10.04 8.58
N LEU A 42 10.35 9.59 8.31
CA LEU A 42 10.12 8.32 7.64
C LEU A 42 10.67 8.31 6.22
N ILE A 43 10.49 9.38 5.45
CA ILE A 43 11.04 9.52 4.10
C ILE A 43 12.57 9.44 4.14
N LEU A 44 13.23 10.19 5.04
CA LEU A 44 14.68 10.13 5.20
C LEU A 44 15.14 8.72 5.57
N TYR A 45 14.52 8.12 6.57
CA TYR A 45 14.85 6.78 7.03
C TYR A 45 14.67 5.72 5.94
N MET A 46 13.57 5.76 5.18
CA MET A 46 13.28 4.79 4.13
C MET A 46 14.18 4.98 2.90
N ARG A 47 14.65 6.20 2.62
CA ARG A 47 15.61 6.49 1.54
C ARG A 47 16.97 5.83 1.80
N ASP A 48 17.40 5.82 3.05
CA ASP A 48 18.68 5.22 3.44
C ASP A 48 18.66 3.68 3.44
N GLN A 49 17.47 3.06 3.30
CA GLN A 49 17.32 1.62 3.20
C GLN A 49 17.65 1.12 1.79
N LYS A 50 18.91 0.73 1.59
CA LYS A 50 19.33 0.05 0.35
C LYS A 50 18.47 -1.20 0.08
N TRP A 51 18.14 -1.43 -1.18
CA TRP A 51 17.50 -2.66 -1.64
C TRP A 51 18.45 -3.84 -1.36
N VAL A 52 17.95 -4.84 -0.64
CA VAL A 52 18.76 -6.00 -0.24
C VAL A 52 18.78 -6.97 -1.42
N ASP A 53 19.98 -7.39 -1.82
CA ASP A 53 20.13 -8.40 -2.87
C ASP A 53 19.44 -9.72 -2.47
N LEU A 54 18.71 -10.31 -3.40
CA LEU A 54 17.77 -11.42 -3.16
C LEU A 54 18.44 -12.80 -3.13
N SER A 55 19.70 -12.89 -3.55
CA SER A 55 20.39 -14.15 -3.78
C SER A 55 20.54 -15.03 -2.52
N ASN A 56 20.37 -14.47 -1.31
CA ASN A 56 20.56 -15.17 -0.04
C ASN A 56 19.43 -14.89 0.99
N GLU A 57 18.17 -15.25 0.69
CA GLU A 57 17.06 -15.14 1.65
C GLU A 57 17.32 -15.83 3.00
N THR A 58 18.08 -16.93 2.99
CA THR A 58 18.37 -17.75 4.18
C THR A 58 19.32 -17.11 5.21
N MET A 59 19.93 -15.97 4.89
CA MET A 59 20.85 -15.25 5.78
C MET A 59 20.42 -13.81 6.10
N ARG A 60 19.14 -13.46 5.93
CA ARG A 60 18.66 -12.12 6.29
C ARG A 60 18.46 -12.03 7.82
N PRO A 61 19.19 -11.16 8.55
CA PRO A 61 19.02 -11.01 9.99
C PRO A 61 17.61 -10.51 10.32
N GLU A 62 16.97 -11.01 11.39
CA GLU A 62 15.67 -10.50 11.84
C GLU A 62 15.67 -8.98 12.06
N SER A 63 16.81 -8.41 12.49
CA SER A 63 16.99 -6.97 12.64
C SER A 63 16.77 -6.19 11.33
N SER A 64 17.04 -6.81 10.17
CA SER A 64 16.79 -6.22 8.85
C SER A 64 15.31 -6.26 8.43
N LEU A 65 14.56 -7.26 8.89
CA LEU A 65 13.10 -7.28 8.72
C LEU A 65 12.46 -6.18 9.57
N PHE A 66 12.83 -6.09 10.85
CA PHE A 66 12.26 -5.10 11.75
C PHE A 66 12.55 -3.67 11.29
N SER A 67 13.77 -3.38 10.82
CA SER A 67 14.08 -2.04 10.29
C SER A 67 13.22 -1.68 9.08
N ARG A 68 12.87 -2.65 8.22
CA ARG A 68 12.02 -2.41 7.05
C ARG A 68 10.52 -2.36 7.38
N ILE A 69 10.05 -3.11 8.38
CA ILE A 69 8.63 -3.09 8.77
C ILE A 69 8.28 -1.89 9.66
N CYS A 70 9.22 -1.44 10.50
CA CYS A 70 9.01 -0.36 11.46
C CYS A 70 8.41 0.93 10.87
N PRO A 71 8.91 1.51 9.76
CA PRO A 71 8.31 2.70 9.18
C PRO A 71 6.86 2.47 8.74
N LEU A 72 6.54 1.27 8.22
CA LEU A 72 5.18 0.91 7.85
C LEU A 72 4.27 0.74 9.07
N LEU A 73 4.78 0.19 10.17
CA LEU A 73 4.03 0.12 11.43
C LEU A 73 3.70 1.51 11.96
N ILE A 74 4.65 2.46 11.91
CA ILE A 74 4.39 3.85 12.30
C ILE A 74 3.29 4.45 11.42
N ILE A 75 3.37 4.25 10.10
CA ILE A 75 2.34 4.70 9.17
C ILE A 75 0.97 4.09 9.50
N ARG A 76 0.92 2.79 9.84
CA ARG A 76 -0.30 2.07 10.22
C ARG A 76 -0.99 2.68 11.43
N LEU A 77 -0.23 3.23 12.38
CA LEU A 77 -0.77 3.84 13.60
C LEU A 77 -1.48 5.17 13.36
N LEU A 78 -1.08 5.92 12.32
CA LEU A 78 -1.65 7.24 12.07
C LEU A 78 -3.13 7.13 11.67
N PRO A 79 -3.99 8.10 12.02
CA PRO A 79 -5.36 8.17 11.51
C PRO A 79 -5.40 8.18 9.98
N ILE A 80 -6.45 7.64 9.36
CA ILE A 80 -6.56 7.63 7.89
C ILE A 80 -6.62 9.05 7.30
N THR A 81 -7.13 10.01 8.07
CA THR A 81 -7.33 11.41 7.67
C THR A 81 -6.03 12.12 7.29
N VAL A 82 -4.87 11.63 7.75
CA VAL A 82 -3.57 12.18 7.34
C VAL A 82 -3.26 11.94 5.85
N PHE A 83 -4.02 11.07 5.19
CA PHE A 83 -3.93 10.80 3.76
C PHE A 83 -4.97 11.59 2.94
N ASP A 84 -5.83 12.41 3.54
CA ASP A 84 -6.91 13.05 2.79
C ASP A 84 -6.45 14.34 2.06
N ASP A 85 -5.33 14.93 2.46
CA ASP A 85 -4.77 16.09 1.77
C ASP A 85 -4.01 15.70 0.49
N LEU A 86 -4.71 15.76 -0.64
CA LEU A 86 -4.16 15.53 -1.99
C LEU A 86 -3.03 16.51 -2.38
N ASN A 87 -2.94 17.67 -1.73
CA ASN A 87 -1.89 18.66 -2.00
C ASN A 87 -0.61 18.38 -1.19
N SER A 88 -0.63 17.41 -0.29
CA SER A 88 0.53 17.08 0.54
C SER A 88 1.66 16.48 -0.29
N ASN A 89 2.71 17.28 -0.50
CA ASN A 89 3.92 16.83 -1.17
C ASN A 89 4.64 15.71 -0.42
N LEU A 90 4.51 15.64 0.91
CA LEU A 90 5.10 14.55 1.71
C LEU A 90 4.35 13.22 1.50
N VAL A 91 3.03 13.26 1.37
CA VAL A 91 2.21 12.07 1.17
C VAL A 91 2.29 11.60 -0.27
N TYR A 92 2.02 12.48 -1.22
CA TYR A 92 1.81 12.12 -2.62
C TYR A 92 2.99 12.46 -3.53
N GLY A 93 3.74 13.54 -3.23
CA GLY A 93 4.81 14.01 -4.11
C GLY A 93 4.29 14.21 -5.54
N ASP A 94 5.00 13.67 -6.52
CA ASP A 94 4.60 13.77 -7.94
C ASP A 94 3.42 12.86 -8.33
N LEU A 95 3.00 11.93 -7.46
CA LEU A 95 1.91 10.98 -7.77
C LEU A 95 0.55 11.67 -7.94
N SER A 96 0.33 12.83 -7.30
CA SER A 96 -0.93 13.57 -7.44
C SER A 96 -1.06 14.33 -8.76
N ARG A 97 0.07 14.58 -9.45
CA ARG A 97 0.12 15.40 -10.68
C ARG A 97 0.34 14.59 -11.95
N ASN A 98 0.98 13.42 -11.84
CA ASN A 98 1.42 12.60 -12.97
C ASN A 98 0.72 11.23 -13.00
N SER A 99 -0.60 11.17 -12.80
CA SER A 99 -1.40 9.94 -12.96
C SER A 99 -1.35 9.36 -14.39
N THR A 100 -0.62 9.99 -15.32
CA THR A 100 -0.13 9.39 -16.56
C THR A 100 1.01 8.41 -16.27
N VAL A 101 0.59 7.19 -15.98
CA VAL A 101 1.32 5.93 -16.14
C VAL A 101 2.30 5.99 -17.32
N TYR A 102 3.59 5.80 -17.06
CA TYR A 102 4.54 5.45 -18.12
C TYR A 102 4.24 4.02 -18.60
N GLU A 103 4.29 3.82 -19.93
CA GLU A 103 3.87 2.60 -20.65
C GLU A 103 4.51 1.28 -20.15
N ASP A 104 5.59 1.35 -19.36
CA ASP A 104 6.33 0.17 -18.86
C ASP A 104 5.90 -0.34 -17.47
N GLY A 105 4.90 0.26 -16.81
CA GLY A 105 4.42 -0.24 -15.50
C GLY A 105 5.47 -0.15 -14.37
N VAL A 106 6.51 0.67 -14.56
CA VAL A 106 7.54 0.95 -13.56
C VAL A 106 7.29 2.35 -12.98
N PHE A 107 6.83 2.41 -11.73
CA PHE A 107 6.91 3.63 -10.93
C PHE A 107 8.35 3.86 -10.53
N CYS A 108 9.15 4.58 -11.30
CA CYS A 108 10.47 5.01 -10.83
C CYS A 108 10.82 6.41 -11.32
N ASN A 109 10.62 7.41 -10.45
CA ASN A 109 11.79 8.21 -10.10
C ASN A 109 12.81 7.23 -9.47
N GLU A 110 14.10 7.33 -9.80
CA GLU A 110 15.15 6.42 -9.31
C GLU A 110 15.17 6.29 -7.78
N VAL A 111 14.56 7.24 -7.06
CA VAL A 111 14.37 7.22 -5.61
C VAL A 111 12.94 7.67 -5.27
N PRO A 112 12.14 6.88 -4.53
CA PRO A 112 10.86 7.33 -4.00
C PRO A 112 11.06 8.52 -3.06
N ASP A 113 10.23 9.55 -3.18
CA ASP A 113 10.35 10.79 -2.41
C ASP A 113 9.12 11.12 -1.55
N SER A 114 8.04 10.37 -1.70
CA SER A 114 6.80 10.52 -0.94
C SER A 114 6.39 9.24 -0.20
N ILE A 115 5.57 9.38 0.85
CA ILE A 115 5.07 8.23 1.65
C ILE A 115 4.32 7.23 0.76
N ALA A 116 3.42 7.71 -0.11
CA ALA A 116 2.66 6.84 -1.02
C ALA A 116 3.60 6.10 -1.97
N ALA A 117 4.61 6.77 -2.55
CA ALA A 117 5.58 6.12 -3.42
C ALA A 117 6.38 5.04 -2.69
N PHE A 118 6.80 5.28 -1.44
CA PHE A 118 7.48 4.26 -0.64
C PHE A 118 6.60 3.05 -0.34
N ILE A 119 5.32 3.26 0.02
CA ILE A 119 4.39 2.18 0.30
C ILE A 119 4.17 1.32 -0.96
N ILE A 120 3.86 1.95 -2.09
CA ILE A 120 3.61 1.25 -3.37
C ILE A 120 4.86 0.47 -3.82
N ASN A 121 6.05 1.09 -3.77
CA ASN A 121 7.27 0.42 -4.19
C ASN A 121 7.63 -0.78 -3.30
N ARG A 122 7.40 -0.69 -1.99
CA ARG A 122 7.60 -1.85 -1.10
C ARG A 122 6.60 -2.96 -1.36
N ALA A 123 5.34 -2.62 -1.63
CA ALA A 123 4.31 -3.60 -1.94
C ALA A 123 4.63 -4.40 -3.20
N LEU A 124 5.21 -3.76 -4.23
CA LEU A 124 5.44 -4.33 -5.55
C LEU A 124 6.87 -4.83 -5.79
N SER A 125 7.81 -4.56 -4.88
CA SER A 125 9.21 -4.92 -5.07
C SER A 125 9.44 -6.42 -4.88
N ASN A 126 10.00 -7.09 -5.88
CA ASN A 126 10.40 -8.49 -5.80
C ASN A 126 11.47 -8.76 -4.74
N SER A 127 12.22 -7.73 -4.30
CA SER A 127 13.34 -7.87 -3.35
C SER A 127 12.99 -7.65 -1.88
N GLU A 128 11.74 -7.28 -1.64
CA GLU A 128 11.22 -6.95 -0.33
C GLU A 128 10.80 -8.20 0.46
N PHE A 129 10.89 -8.13 1.79
CA PHE A 129 10.38 -9.20 2.64
C PHE A 129 8.87 -9.38 2.46
N ARG A 130 8.41 -10.63 2.44
CA ARG A 130 6.98 -10.97 2.27
C ARG A 130 6.06 -10.28 3.28
N ASP A 131 6.48 -10.17 4.54
CA ASP A 131 5.70 -9.48 5.57
C ASP A 131 5.66 -7.96 5.37
N VAL A 132 6.75 -7.38 4.84
CA VAL A 132 6.83 -5.96 4.50
C VAL A 132 5.98 -5.68 3.26
N GLN A 133 6.04 -6.51 2.22
CA GLN A 133 5.17 -6.42 1.04
C GLN A 133 3.70 -6.48 1.44
N LYS A 134 3.31 -7.45 2.28
CA LYS A 134 1.92 -7.62 2.71
C LYS A 134 1.43 -6.41 3.50
N LEU A 135 2.22 -5.92 4.46
CA LEU A 135 1.85 -4.73 5.23
C LEU A 135 1.79 -3.49 4.33
N ALA A 136 2.75 -3.32 3.41
CA ALA A 136 2.75 -2.22 2.46
C ALA A 136 1.50 -2.25 1.55
N ALA A 137 1.15 -3.43 1.04
CA ALA A 137 -0.05 -3.63 0.22
C ALA A 137 -1.35 -3.33 1.01
N GLU A 138 -1.42 -3.69 2.29
CA GLU A 138 -2.53 -3.26 3.15
C GLU A 138 -2.57 -1.73 3.26
N LEU A 139 -1.44 -1.09 3.54
CA LEU A 139 -1.32 0.36 3.70
C LEU A 139 -1.59 1.14 2.40
N CYS A 140 -1.38 0.55 1.22
CA CYS A 140 -1.82 1.12 -0.05
C CYS A 140 -3.29 1.52 0.02
N GLY A 141 -4.14 0.73 0.69
CA GLY A 141 -5.56 1.03 0.84
C GLY A 141 -5.87 2.35 1.57
N ARG A 142 -4.91 2.94 2.28
CA ARG A 142 -5.06 4.23 2.98
C ARG A 142 -4.78 5.43 2.06
N ILE A 143 -4.11 5.22 0.93
CA ILE A 143 -3.85 6.26 -0.09
C ILE A 143 -5.21 6.74 -0.65
N HIS A 144 -5.33 8.04 -0.94
CA HIS A 144 -6.57 8.61 -1.47
C HIS A 144 -6.97 7.93 -2.80
N PRO A 145 -8.27 7.63 -3.04
CA PRO A 145 -8.70 6.85 -4.21
C PRO A 145 -8.34 7.52 -5.53
N GLU A 146 -8.37 8.86 -5.58
CA GLU A 146 -7.97 9.66 -6.76
C GLU A 146 -6.53 9.41 -7.21
N VAL A 147 -5.65 9.01 -6.28
CA VAL A 147 -4.26 8.67 -6.58
C VAL A 147 -4.11 7.16 -6.74
N LEU A 148 -4.64 6.38 -5.80
CA LEU A 148 -4.42 4.94 -5.75
C LEU A 148 -5.07 4.18 -6.93
N ILE A 149 -6.32 4.48 -7.26
CA ILE A 149 -7.08 3.65 -8.20
C ILE A 149 -6.50 3.70 -9.62
N PRO A 150 -6.17 4.88 -10.19
CA PRO A 150 -5.51 4.94 -11.51
C PRO A 150 -4.19 4.15 -11.55
N ILE A 151 -3.41 4.23 -10.48
CA ILE A 151 -2.15 3.49 -10.32
C ILE A 151 -2.40 1.97 -10.34
N LEU A 152 -3.34 1.49 -9.51
CA LEU A 152 -3.66 0.06 -9.45
C LEU A 152 -4.24 -0.46 -10.78
N CYS A 153 -5.06 0.32 -11.48
CA CYS A 153 -5.58 -0.03 -12.80
C CYS A 153 -4.45 -0.34 -13.79
N SER A 154 -3.49 0.58 -13.91
CA SER A 154 -2.36 0.40 -14.82
C SER A 154 -1.47 -0.77 -14.44
N LEU A 155 -1.14 -0.89 -13.14
CA LEU A 155 -0.29 -1.98 -12.66
C LEU A 155 -0.94 -3.33 -12.89
N LEU A 156 -2.26 -3.42 -12.67
CA LEU A 156 -3.00 -4.65 -12.85
C LEU A 156 -3.05 -5.05 -14.34
N GLU A 157 -3.25 -4.09 -15.26
CA GLU A 157 -3.20 -4.35 -16.70
C GLU A 157 -1.81 -4.85 -17.13
N SER A 158 -0.75 -4.12 -16.78
CA SER A 158 0.62 -4.52 -17.09
C SER A 158 0.97 -5.89 -16.48
N ALA A 159 0.55 -6.15 -15.25
CA ALA A 159 0.80 -7.44 -14.59
C ALA A 159 0.05 -8.60 -15.25
N ILE A 160 -1.15 -8.36 -15.78
CA ILE A 160 -1.93 -9.36 -16.52
C ILE A 160 -1.27 -9.70 -17.85
N ASP A 161 -0.83 -8.69 -18.60
CA ASP A 161 -0.13 -8.89 -19.88
C ASP A 161 1.17 -9.67 -19.69
N ASN A 162 1.90 -9.37 -18.60
CA ASN A 162 3.13 -10.06 -18.22
C ASN A 162 2.91 -11.37 -17.44
N LYS A 163 1.66 -11.73 -17.11
CA LYS A 163 1.31 -12.86 -16.24
C LYS A 163 2.03 -12.84 -14.88
N ASP A 164 2.30 -11.65 -14.35
CA ASP A 164 2.91 -11.44 -13.04
C ASP A 164 1.86 -11.63 -11.94
N VAL A 165 1.66 -12.88 -11.54
CA VAL A 165 0.67 -13.24 -10.52
C VAL A 165 0.95 -12.55 -9.18
N MET A 166 2.22 -12.28 -8.84
CA MET A 166 2.57 -11.60 -7.60
C MET A 166 2.00 -10.18 -7.60
N LYS A 167 2.29 -9.40 -8.64
CA LYS A 167 1.76 -8.03 -8.77
C LYS A 167 0.24 -8.01 -8.88
N ILE A 168 -0.38 -8.97 -9.57
CA ILE A 168 -1.84 -9.10 -9.60
C ILE A 168 -2.40 -9.24 -8.17
N LYS A 169 -1.86 -10.16 -7.37
CA LYS A 169 -2.29 -10.39 -5.98
C LYS A 169 -2.10 -9.14 -5.12
N VAL A 170 -0.97 -8.47 -5.24
CA VAL A 170 -0.67 -7.22 -4.49
C VAL A 170 -1.66 -6.11 -4.87
N CYS A 171 -1.92 -5.92 -6.17
CA CYS A 171 -2.85 -4.90 -6.64
C CYS A 171 -4.28 -5.17 -6.15
N LEU A 172 -4.74 -6.42 -6.27
CA LEU A 172 -6.06 -6.82 -5.76
C LEU A 172 -6.15 -6.62 -4.25
N PHE A 173 -5.16 -7.08 -3.48
CA PHE A 173 -5.17 -6.91 -2.03
C PHE A 173 -5.13 -5.43 -1.61
N SER A 174 -4.36 -4.60 -2.31
CA SER A 174 -4.33 -3.14 -2.10
C SER A 174 -5.68 -2.49 -2.37
N PHE A 175 -6.34 -2.89 -3.46
CA PHE A 175 -7.66 -2.39 -3.83
C PHE A 175 -8.74 -2.83 -2.84
N CYS A 176 -8.77 -4.12 -2.49
CA CYS A 176 -9.64 -4.67 -1.46
C CYS A 176 -9.43 -3.95 -0.09
N SER A 177 -8.19 -3.60 0.24
CA SER A 177 -7.89 -2.80 1.46
C SER A 177 -8.43 -1.38 1.34
N SER A 178 -8.35 -0.75 0.16
CA SER A 178 -8.94 0.57 -0.09
C SER A 178 -10.46 0.57 0.08
N LEU A 179 -11.15 -0.44 -0.47
CA LEU A 179 -12.60 -0.64 -0.26
C LEU A 179 -12.95 -0.85 1.22
N THR A 180 -12.04 -1.41 2.01
CA THR A 180 -12.25 -1.62 3.45
C THR A 180 -12.03 -0.34 4.25
N PHE A 181 -10.96 0.40 3.97
CA PHE A 181 -10.60 1.61 4.71
C PHE A 181 -11.42 2.84 4.32
N ARG A 182 -11.71 3.01 3.02
CA ARG A 182 -12.35 4.20 2.46
C ARG A 182 -13.78 3.95 1.99
N GLY A 183 -14.23 2.69 1.96
CA GLY A 183 -15.63 2.34 1.70
C GLY A 183 -16.18 2.98 0.43
N LEU A 184 -17.21 3.82 0.60
CA LEU A 184 -17.91 4.49 -0.48
C LEU A 184 -17.03 5.43 -1.30
N ASP A 185 -16.00 6.05 -0.70
CA ASP A 185 -15.12 6.97 -1.42
C ASP A 185 -14.27 6.23 -2.46
N ALA A 186 -13.80 5.02 -2.12
CA ALA A 186 -13.11 4.15 -3.06
C ALA A 186 -14.07 3.52 -4.08
N TYR A 187 -15.27 3.14 -3.62
CA TYR A 187 -16.29 2.52 -4.48
C TYR A 187 -16.85 3.47 -5.54
N SER A 188 -17.02 4.75 -5.21
CA SER A 188 -17.66 5.73 -6.08
C SER A 188 -16.71 6.30 -7.13
N TYR A 189 -15.44 5.88 -7.15
CA TYR A 189 -14.46 6.41 -8.08
C TYR A 189 -14.73 5.95 -9.53
N PRO A 190 -14.67 6.84 -10.54
CA PRO A 190 -15.09 6.53 -11.91
C PRO A 190 -14.38 5.33 -12.57
N ASP A 191 -13.09 5.14 -12.29
CA ASP A 191 -12.29 4.07 -12.89
C ASP A 191 -12.59 2.67 -12.31
N LEU A 192 -13.53 2.55 -11.37
CA LEU A 192 -13.93 1.25 -10.83
C LEU A 192 -14.49 0.31 -11.91
N ILE A 193 -15.10 0.86 -12.97
CA ILE A 193 -15.56 0.08 -14.13
C ILE A 193 -14.38 -0.61 -14.83
N ARG A 194 -13.23 0.06 -14.92
CA ARG A 194 -12.00 -0.48 -15.51
C ARG A 194 -11.49 -1.65 -14.67
N ILE A 195 -11.43 -1.50 -13.35
CA ILE A 195 -11.06 -2.60 -12.43
C ILE A 195 -12.00 -3.79 -12.58
N ARG A 196 -13.33 -3.57 -12.62
CA ARG A 196 -14.31 -4.66 -12.83
C ARG A 196 -14.05 -5.41 -14.15
N LYS A 197 -13.76 -4.69 -15.24
CA LYS A 197 -13.43 -5.30 -16.54
C LYS A 197 -12.16 -6.15 -16.46
N ILE A 198 -11.11 -5.62 -15.82
CA ILE A 198 -9.84 -6.32 -15.65
C ILE A 198 -10.03 -7.60 -14.83
N ILE A 199 -10.73 -7.52 -13.69
CA ILE A 199 -11.08 -8.69 -12.87
C ILE A 199 -11.84 -9.73 -13.71
N GLY A 200 -12.81 -9.30 -14.51
CA GLY A 200 -13.57 -10.19 -15.41
C GLY A 200 -12.70 -10.93 -16.44
N ASN A 201 -11.54 -10.39 -16.81
CA ASN A 201 -10.60 -11.07 -17.70
C ASN A 201 -9.81 -12.16 -16.97
N VAL A 202 -9.31 -11.87 -15.75
CA VAL A 202 -8.56 -12.85 -14.93
C VAL A 202 -9.43 -14.04 -14.55
N LEU A 203 -10.72 -13.81 -14.25
CA LEU A 203 -11.68 -14.87 -13.92
C LEU A 203 -11.94 -15.84 -15.09
N LYS A 204 -11.66 -15.43 -16.34
CA LYS A 204 -11.80 -16.29 -17.52
C LYS A 204 -10.56 -17.14 -17.82
N TRP A 205 -9.47 -16.94 -17.08
CA TRP A 205 -8.26 -17.75 -17.24
C TRP A 205 -8.55 -19.21 -16.91
N ARG A 206 -7.95 -20.13 -17.67
CA ARG A 206 -8.04 -21.56 -17.38
C ARG A 206 -7.18 -21.84 -16.15
N SER A 207 -7.80 -22.28 -15.06
CA SER A 207 -7.08 -22.77 -13.88
C SER A 207 -7.07 -24.29 -13.85
N CYS A 208 -5.94 -24.85 -13.42
CA CYS A 208 -5.85 -26.22 -12.93
C CYS A 208 -5.77 -26.16 -11.39
N ASN A 209 -6.21 -27.21 -10.69
CA ASN A 209 -6.13 -27.26 -9.22
C ASN A 209 -4.66 -27.04 -8.76
N ASP A 210 -4.48 -26.22 -7.73
CA ASP A 210 -3.20 -25.73 -7.16
C ASP A 210 -2.36 -24.73 -7.99
N ASP A 211 -2.87 -24.18 -9.10
CA ASP A 211 -2.13 -23.17 -9.87
C ASP A 211 -2.18 -21.77 -9.21
N GLU A 212 -1.10 -20.99 -9.38
CA GLU A 212 -1.00 -19.58 -8.99
C GLU A 212 -2.12 -18.73 -9.63
N VAL A 213 -2.63 -19.15 -10.78
CA VAL A 213 -3.84 -18.61 -11.43
C VAL A 213 -5.07 -18.70 -10.52
N ALA A 214 -5.29 -19.82 -9.84
CA ALA A 214 -6.44 -19.98 -8.95
C ALA A 214 -6.38 -19.00 -7.77
N LYS A 215 -5.18 -18.70 -7.26
CA LYS A 215 -4.99 -17.70 -6.19
C LYS A 215 -5.32 -16.29 -6.66
N ALA A 216 -4.95 -15.92 -7.89
CA ALA A 216 -5.35 -14.64 -8.47
C ALA A 216 -6.87 -14.56 -8.66
N GLN A 217 -7.50 -15.65 -9.13
CA GLN A 217 -8.95 -15.74 -9.27
C GLN A 217 -9.69 -15.60 -7.94
N HIS A 218 -9.20 -16.21 -6.86
CA HIS A 218 -9.76 -16.01 -5.52
C HIS A 218 -9.66 -14.54 -5.08
N GLY A 219 -8.50 -13.88 -5.28
CA GLY A 219 -8.37 -12.45 -4.99
C GLY A 219 -9.33 -11.57 -5.81
N CYS A 220 -9.60 -11.96 -7.06
CA CYS A 220 -10.60 -11.31 -7.89
C CYS A 220 -12.02 -11.46 -7.31
N ILE A 221 -12.37 -12.66 -6.84
CA ILE A 221 -13.66 -12.94 -6.21
C ILE A 221 -13.83 -12.10 -4.93
N ASP A 222 -12.80 -12.05 -4.08
CA ASP A 222 -12.82 -11.25 -2.85
C ASP A 222 -13.05 -9.76 -3.14
N CYS A 223 -12.37 -9.21 -4.14
CA CYS A 223 -12.56 -7.81 -4.51
C CYS A 223 -13.95 -7.54 -5.11
N LEU A 224 -14.51 -8.44 -5.92
CA LEU A 224 -15.89 -8.31 -6.38
C LEU A 224 -16.89 -8.37 -5.21
N ALA A 225 -16.67 -9.26 -4.25
CA ALA A 225 -17.52 -9.35 -3.06
C ALA A 225 -17.51 -8.04 -2.27
N LEU A 226 -16.33 -7.44 -2.05
CA LEU A 226 -16.22 -6.15 -1.36
C LEU A 226 -16.84 -4.99 -2.17
N MET A 227 -16.70 -4.98 -3.49
CA MET A 227 -17.38 -4.01 -4.34
C MET A 227 -18.90 -4.12 -4.19
N LEU A 228 -19.44 -5.34 -4.26
CA LEU A 228 -20.88 -5.59 -4.08
C LEU A 228 -21.37 -5.19 -2.70
N CYS A 229 -20.60 -5.48 -1.64
CA CYS A 229 -20.94 -5.03 -0.29
C CYS A 229 -21.04 -3.50 -0.21
N ASN A 230 -20.12 -2.76 -0.84
CA ASN A 230 -20.18 -1.30 -0.88
C ASN A 230 -21.33 -0.79 -1.77
N GLU A 231 -21.64 -1.46 -2.87
CA GLU A 231 -22.80 -1.16 -3.74
C GLU A 231 -24.14 -1.28 -2.99
N ILE A 232 -24.30 -2.36 -2.22
CA ILE A 232 -25.51 -2.60 -1.42
C ILE A 232 -25.63 -1.58 -0.28
N LYS A 233 -24.50 -1.21 0.36
CA LYS A 233 -24.46 -0.13 1.36
C LYS A 233 -24.83 1.23 0.75
N ALA A 234 -24.29 1.55 -0.44
CA ALA A 234 -24.61 2.77 -1.17
C ALA A 234 -26.11 2.86 -1.51
N SER A 235 -26.74 1.72 -1.80
CA SER A 235 -28.17 1.60 -2.09
C SER A 235 -29.07 1.67 -0.85
N GLY A 236 -28.50 1.77 0.36
CA GLY A 236 -29.24 1.84 1.62
C GLY A 236 -29.87 0.52 2.10
N ILE A 237 -29.53 -0.61 1.46
CA ILE A 237 -30.08 -1.94 1.76
C ILE A 237 -29.35 -2.59 2.96
N LEU A 238 -28.06 -2.28 3.15
CA LEU A 238 -27.26 -2.66 4.32
C LEU A 238 -26.96 -1.39 5.14
N LYS A 239 -27.39 -1.37 6.41
CA LYS A 239 -27.01 -0.35 7.40
C LYS A 239 -25.69 -0.70 8.07
#